data_AF-A0A4Q3WZZ3-F1
#
_entry.id   AF-A0A4Q3WZZ3-F1
#
_cell.length_a   1.000
_cell.length_b   1.000
_cell.length_c   1.000
_cell.angle_alpha   90.00
_cell.angle_beta   90.00
_cell.angle_gamma   90.00
#
_symmetry.space_group_name_H-M   'P 1'
#
loop_
_entity.id
_entity.type
_entity.pdbx_description
1 polymer ?
#
loop_
_entity_poly.entity_id
_entity_poly.type
_entity_poly.pdbx_seq_one_letter_code
_entity_poly.pdbx_strand_id
1 'polypeptide(L)'
;MTELLPNESNKPLMARPHPFLWMVVVLCLGMSLLMMGMEYWGPPRPKSRGDGWAVLMFGMVLGAPGLAALWWLLHCRIVADEKGLEFRGFFRNRFVAWTEVEDYEYRFSHSMGETSRQPFAHIKVGGTWLSIPKWYQGYDELLPVIQREARWSKASEWQNGVWRRDGDWPLVFSYQGPPRIMKTMMRFAIPVLLLSQAMQFSEPRVWANFSSTWSVLPWYGKIGFAVMSTFQIWFMIVFVFGMTFLMKGPKKFRNQKIIATPEGLTSQLDGNEVTLRWEDVQSYHREPVRRGVADTLLVVETRRQRIEFSRFITDVMILQLLIQGWAKNAKNQEWAYLHGDNGDVIGGAVSLSPNREIGSIHKVHHFRTRSIRALLFLGWFMTALIGAGLVNYFLSSTTPMGIGDLVGNLFMFALVCVPSTLGLLTYLYGAVKCEADGLRKTGVWGEKFLPWGEIDKVRIENQWLVVSGEKKQMWIYGMVADSEGLIRDIEKATGLKCAGSGR
;
A
#
# COMPACT_ATOMS: atom_id res chain seq x y z
N MET A 1 -15.33 12.42 -56.35
CA MET A 1 -15.35 13.50 -55.35
C MET A 1 -15.96 12.91 -54.09
N THR A 2 -15.10 12.32 -53.25
CA THR A 2 -15.48 11.79 -51.95
C THR A 2 -15.33 12.95 -50.99
N GLU A 3 -16.43 13.50 -50.49
CA GLU A 3 -16.39 14.50 -49.42
C GLU A 3 -15.68 13.87 -48.23
N LEU A 4 -14.43 14.32 -48.00
CA LEU A 4 -13.72 14.09 -46.76
C LEU A 4 -14.56 14.72 -45.66
N LEU A 5 -15.22 13.87 -44.86
CA LEU A 5 -15.87 14.29 -43.62
C LEU A 5 -14.90 15.20 -42.86
N PRO A 6 -15.35 16.36 -42.35
CA PRO A 6 -14.50 17.26 -41.61
C PRO A 6 -13.81 16.49 -40.48
N ASN A 7 -12.48 16.54 -40.50
CA ASN A 7 -11.57 15.85 -39.59
C ASN A 7 -12.01 16.12 -38.14
N GLU A 8 -12.76 15.19 -37.51
CA GLU A 8 -13.04 15.24 -36.07
C GLU A 8 -11.75 15.15 -35.23
N SER A 9 -10.59 14.98 -35.86
CA SER A 9 -9.26 14.94 -35.27
C SER A 9 -8.80 16.21 -34.57
N ASN A 10 -9.51 17.35 -34.74
CA ASN A 10 -9.08 18.64 -34.18
C ASN A 10 -9.75 19.02 -32.86
N LYS A 11 -10.56 18.14 -32.27
CA LYS A 11 -11.06 18.36 -30.91
C LYS A 11 -9.90 18.15 -29.92
N PRO A 12 -9.58 19.13 -29.04
CA PRO A 12 -8.50 18.98 -28.09
C PRO A 12 -8.79 17.79 -27.16
N LEU A 13 -7.81 16.91 -26.99
CA LEU A 13 -7.94 15.77 -26.10
C LEU A 13 -7.89 16.28 -24.66
N MET A 14 -8.92 15.96 -23.88
CA MET A 14 -9.04 16.44 -22.51
C MET A 14 -9.01 15.27 -21.54
N ALA A 15 -7.97 15.21 -20.72
CA ALA A 15 -7.87 14.27 -19.63
C ALA A 15 -8.37 14.93 -18.33
N ARG A 16 -9.23 14.24 -17.57
CA ARG A 16 -9.82 14.74 -16.31
C ARG A 16 -9.65 13.73 -15.17
N PRO A 17 -9.66 14.15 -13.90
CA PRO A 17 -9.74 13.23 -12.76
C PRO A 17 -10.78 12.12 -12.94
N HIS A 18 -10.40 10.87 -12.63
CA HIS A 18 -11.30 9.72 -12.77
C HIS A 18 -12.59 9.89 -11.93
N PRO A 19 -13.77 9.49 -12.46
CA PRO A 19 -15.06 9.60 -11.77
C PRO A 19 -15.09 9.05 -10.35
N PHE A 20 -14.31 8.01 -10.05
CA PHE A 20 -14.17 7.43 -8.71
C PHE A 20 -13.86 8.46 -7.61
N LEU A 21 -13.07 9.50 -7.91
CA LEU A 21 -12.74 10.53 -6.93
C LEU A 21 -13.94 11.39 -6.53
N TRP A 22 -14.96 11.49 -7.38
CA TRP A 22 -16.22 12.14 -7.03
C TRP A 22 -16.97 11.41 -5.92
N MET A 23 -16.83 10.10 -5.80
CA MET A 23 -17.43 9.36 -4.69
C MET A 23 -16.81 9.76 -3.36
N VAL A 24 -15.50 10.02 -3.31
CA VAL A 24 -14.82 10.50 -2.10
C VAL A 24 -15.37 11.87 -1.68
N VAL A 25 -15.58 12.76 -2.66
CA VAL A 25 -16.21 14.08 -2.41
C VAL A 25 -17.63 13.92 -1.88
N VAL A 26 -18.45 13.08 -2.52
CA VAL A 26 -19.83 12.81 -2.09
C VAL A 26 -19.86 12.21 -0.68
N LEU A 27 -18.93 11.30 -0.35
CA LEU A 27 -18.84 10.71 0.98
C LEU A 27 -18.41 11.74 2.04
N CYS A 28 -17.36 12.52 1.79
CA CYS A 28 -16.88 13.51 2.75
C CYS A 28 -17.91 14.63 2.99
N LEU A 29 -18.47 15.19 1.91
CA LEU A 29 -19.50 16.23 1.99
C LEU A 29 -20.81 15.68 2.53
N GLY A 30 -21.21 14.49 2.10
CA GLY A 30 -22.41 13.80 2.59
C GLY A 30 -22.33 13.52 4.09
N MET A 31 -21.20 13.02 4.59
CA MET A 31 -20.98 12.80 6.02
C MET A 31 -20.93 14.13 6.80
N SER A 32 -20.30 15.17 6.25
CA SER A 32 -20.29 16.52 6.85
C SER A 32 -21.71 17.09 6.98
N LEU A 33 -22.49 17.04 5.89
CA LEU A 33 -23.89 17.48 5.86
C LEU A 33 -24.78 16.64 6.76
N LEU A 34 -24.56 15.32 6.84
CA LEU A 34 -25.30 14.45 7.73
C LEU A 34 -24.97 14.76 9.19
N MET A 35 -23.72 15.04 9.55
CA MET A 35 -23.34 15.48 10.89
C MET A 35 -23.98 16.81 11.26
N MET A 36 -23.94 17.80 10.36
CA MET A 36 -24.65 19.07 10.57
C MET A 36 -26.16 18.87 10.64
N GLY A 37 -26.73 17.99 9.81
CA GLY A 37 -28.15 17.65 9.83
C GLY A 37 -28.58 16.98 11.12
N MET A 38 -27.77 16.06 11.67
CA MET A 38 -28.04 15.42 12.96
C MET A 38 -28.01 16.43 14.11
N GLU A 39 -27.09 17.40 14.09
CA GLU A 39 -27.03 18.48 15.08
C GLU A 39 -28.33 19.31 15.12
N TYR A 40 -28.85 19.69 13.95
CA TYR A 40 -30.05 20.53 13.88
C TYR A 40 -31.34 19.73 14.02
N TRP A 41 -31.44 18.56 13.38
CA TRP A 41 -32.72 17.85 13.13
C TRP A 41 -32.77 16.43 13.73
N GLY A 42 -31.64 15.86 14.16
CA GLY A 42 -31.56 14.47 14.65
C GLY A 42 -31.66 14.34 16.17
N PRO A 43 -32.35 13.30 16.70
CA PRO A 43 -32.09 12.79 18.04
C PRO A 43 -30.86 11.85 18.02
N PRO A 44 -29.91 11.97 18.97
CA PRO A 44 -29.91 12.90 20.11
C PRO A 44 -29.42 14.30 19.72
N ARG A 45 -30.18 15.31 20.14
CA ARG A 45 -29.69 16.69 20.11
C ARG A 45 -28.51 16.82 21.09
N PRO A 46 -27.50 17.64 20.77
CA PRO A 46 -26.42 17.97 21.71
C PRO A 46 -27.01 18.44 23.03
N LYS A 47 -26.56 17.84 24.14
CA LYS A 47 -27.09 18.17 25.47
C LYS A 47 -26.54 19.51 25.97
N SER A 48 -25.46 20.00 25.34
CA SER A 48 -24.86 21.29 25.66
C SER A 48 -24.29 22.01 24.44
N ARG A 49 -24.11 23.33 24.56
CA ARG A 49 -23.48 24.15 23.51
C ARG A 49 -22.09 23.65 23.10
N GLY A 50 -21.33 23.04 24.03
CA GLY A 50 -20.01 22.49 23.73
C GLY A 50 -20.08 21.29 22.77
N ASP A 51 -21.06 20.40 22.97
CA ASP A 51 -21.28 19.22 22.12
C ASP A 51 -21.63 19.65 20.69
N GLY A 52 -22.45 20.71 20.56
CA GLY A 52 -22.82 21.25 19.25
C GLY A 52 -21.65 21.88 18.49
N TRP A 53 -20.79 22.63 19.20
CA TRP A 53 -19.54 23.13 18.61
C TRP A 53 -18.60 22.00 18.20
N ALA A 54 -18.53 20.91 18.97
CA ALA A 54 -17.73 19.74 18.62
C ALA A 54 -18.25 19.07 17.33
N VAL A 55 -19.56 18.83 17.21
CA VAL A 55 -20.17 18.25 16.00
C VAL A 55 -19.94 19.14 14.78
N LEU A 56 -20.07 20.45 14.93
CA LEU A 56 -19.83 21.42 13.87
C LEU A 56 -18.35 21.45 13.44
N MET A 57 -17.41 21.42 14.39
CA MET A 57 -15.97 21.35 14.10
C MET A 57 -15.59 20.05 13.41
N PHE A 58 -16.10 18.89 13.87
CA PHE A 58 -15.91 17.61 13.19
C PHE A 58 -16.50 17.60 11.78
N GLY A 59 -17.71 18.15 11.63
CA GLY A 59 -18.35 18.36 10.34
C GLY A 59 -17.49 19.21 9.40
N MET A 60 -16.90 20.31 9.88
CA MET A 60 -16.00 21.17 9.10
C MET A 60 -14.68 20.47 8.73
N VAL A 61 -14.10 19.67 9.63
CA VAL A 61 -12.88 18.90 9.36
C VAL A 61 -13.08 17.91 8.21
N LEU A 62 -14.29 17.36 8.05
CA LEU A 62 -14.65 16.50 6.90
C LEU A 62 -15.10 17.31 5.67
N GLY A 63 -15.85 18.40 5.90
CA GLY A 63 -16.46 19.21 4.85
C GLY A 63 -15.46 20.06 4.08
N ALA A 64 -14.50 20.70 4.76
CA ALA A 64 -13.52 21.57 4.11
C ALA A 64 -12.62 20.81 3.11
N PRO A 65 -12.05 19.63 3.43
CA PRO A 65 -11.37 18.80 2.45
C PRO A 65 -12.29 18.34 1.31
N GLY A 66 -13.56 18.04 1.60
CA GLY A 66 -14.56 17.67 0.60
C GLY A 66 -14.83 18.81 -0.40
N LEU A 67 -14.96 20.05 0.07
CA LEU A 67 -15.16 21.24 -0.77
C LEU A 67 -13.90 21.57 -1.58
N ALA A 68 -12.72 21.47 -0.97
CA ALA A 68 -11.46 21.63 -1.68
C ALA A 68 -11.29 20.56 -2.77
N ALA A 69 -11.59 19.30 -2.48
CA ALA A 69 -11.56 18.22 -3.46
C ALA A 69 -12.62 18.42 -4.57
N LEU A 70 -13.83 18.88 -4.24
CA LEU A 70 -14.85 19.23 -5.23
C LEU A 70 -14.35 20.31 -6.19
N TRP A 71 -13.85 21.43 -5.65
CA TRP A 71 -13.28 22.51 -6.45
C TRP A 71 -12.14 22.00 -7.34
N TRP A 72 -11.27 21.18 -6.77
CA TRP A 72 -10.15 20.58 -7.49
C TRP A 72 -10.62 19.68 -8.64
N LEU A 73 -11.59 18.79 -8.43
CA LEU A 73 -12.13 17.91 -9.47
C LEU A 73 -12.80 18.67 -10.62
N LEU A 74 -13.42 19.82 -10.33
CA LEU A 74 -14.05 20.68 -11.33
C LEU A 74 -13.03 21.42 -12.22
N HIS A 75 -11.88 21.78 -11.67
CA HIS A 75 -10.92 22.66 -12.34
C HIS A 75 -9.71 21.92 -12.89
N CYS A 76 -9.34 20.78 -12.29
CA CYS A 76 -8.17 20.03 -12.72
C CYS A 76 -8.43 19.25 -13.99
N ARG A 77 -7.58 19.50 -14.99
CA ARG A 77 -7.60 18.82 -16.28
C ARG A 77 -6.26 19.00 -16.98
N ILE A 78 -5.93 18.07 -17.86
CA ILE A 78 -4.82 18.21 -18.80
C ILE A 78 -5.45 18.27 -20.19
N VAL A 79 -5.18 19.34 -20.93
CA VAL A 79 -5.69 19.52 -22.29
C VAL A 79 -4.50 19.42 -23.24
N ALA A 80 -4.57 18.49 -24.19
CA ALA A 80 -3.62 18.38 -25.29
C ALA A 80 -4.27 18.93 -26.56
N ASP A 81 -3.62 19.93 -27.16
CA ASP A 81 -4.03 20.52 -28.43
C ASP A 81 -2.86 20.54 -29.42
N GLU A 82 -3.04 21.17 -30.58
CA GLU A 82 -2.01 21.27 -31.62
C GLU A 82 -0.79 22.08 -31.18
N LYS A 83 -0.91 22.93 -30.14
CA LYS A 83 0.16 23.82 -29.69
C LYS A 83 0.96 23.23 -28.53
N GLY A 84 0.30 22.45 -27.66
CA GLY A 84 0.96 21.89 -26.50
C GLY A 84 0.03 21.22 -25.49
N LEU A 85 0.50 21.21 -24.24
CA LEU A 85 -0.19 20.68 -23.07
C LEU A 85 -0.53 21.80 -22.10
N GLU A 86 -1.81 21.95 -21.79
CA GLU A 86 -2.30 22.82 -20.73
C GLU A 86 -2.61 22.01 -19.48
N PHE A 87 -1.76 22.14 -18.46
CA PHE A 87 -1.99 21.59 -17.12
C PHE A 87 -2.78 22.58 -16.29
N ARG A 88 -4.02 22.26 -15.96
CA ARG A 88 -4.82 23.02 -15.00
C ARG A 88 -4.80 22.33 -13.65
N GLY A 89 -4.20 22.98 -12.65
CA GLY A 89 -4.11 22.51 -11.27
C GLY A 89 -5.05 23.27 -10.34
N PHE A 90 -4.94 23.01 -9.04
CA PHE A 90 -5.74 23.70 -8.01
C PHE A 90 -5.44 25.21 -7.96
N PHE A 91 -4.15 25.56 -7.98
CA PHE A 91 -3.65 26.93 -7.85
C PHE A 91 -2.74 27.36 -9.01
N ARG A 92 -2.38 26.44 -9.89
CA ARG A 92 -1.36 26.66 -10.91
C ARG A 92 -1.86 26.12 -12.23
N ASN A 93 -1.89 27.00 -13.21
CA ASN A 93 -2.04 26.62 -14.61
C ASN A 93 -0.68 26.73 -15.26
N ARG A 94 -0.30 25.73 -16.05
CA ARG A 94 0.95 25.74 -16.80
C ARG A 94 0.66 25.27 -18.22
N PHE A 95 1.00 26.10 -19.19
CA PHE A 95 1.07 25.70 -20.58
C PHE A 95 2.49 25.23 -20.88
N VAL A 96 2.61 24.19 -21.69
CA VAL A 96 3.86 23.60 -22.16
C VAL A 96 3.72 23.44 -23.67
N ALA A 97 4.47 24.19 -24.46
CA ALA A 97 4.45 23.99 -25.90
C ALA A 97 5.11 22.65 -26.26
N TRP A 98 4.68 22.02 -27.36
CA TRP A 98 5.30 20.75 -27.80
C TRP A 98 6.82 20.87 -28.05
N THR A 99 7.28 22.06 -28.46
CA THR A 99 8.69 22.39 -28.65
C THR A 99 9.48 22.53 -27.35
N GLU A 100 8.81 22.70 -26.21
CA GLU A 100 9.44 22.83 -24.89
C GLU A 100 9.58 21.47 -24.17
N VAL A 101 9.02 20.40 -24.75
CA VAL A 101 9.15 19.05 -24.20
C VAL A 101 10.55 18.53 -24.53
N GLU A 102 11.44 18.62 -23.54
CA GLU A 102 12.84 18.17 -23.65
C GLU A 102 12.96 16.64 -23.70
N ASP A 103 12.11 15.96 -22.93
CA ASP A 103 12.15 14.51 -22.78
C ASP A 103 10.82 13.98 -22.22
N TYR A 104 10.55 12.68 -22.38
CA TYR A 104 9.43 12.02 -21.72
C TYR A 104 9.76 10.55 -21.43
N GLU A 105 9.28 10.05 -20.29
CA GLU A 105 9.53 8.67 -19.87
C GLU A 105 8.60 8.23 -18.75
N TYR A 106 8.55 6.93 -18.50
CA TYR A 106 7.94 6.35 -17.33
C TYR A 106 8.91 6.41 -16.14
N ARG A 107 8.50 7.06 -15.05
CA ARG A 107 9.26 7.13 -13.78
C ARG A 107 8.49 6.51 -12.64
N PHE A 108 9.20 5.80 -11.76
CA PHE A 108 8.64 5.34 -10.50
C PHE A 108 8.60 6.51 -9.51
N SER A 109 7.45 6.73 -8.88
CA SER A 109 7.32 7.75 -7.85
C SER A 109 8.04 7.28 -6.59
N HIS A 110 9.03 8.04 -6.11
CA HIS A 110 9.76 7.77 -4.86
C HIS A 110 8.87 7.79 -3.59
N SER A 111 7.59 8.20 -3.71
CA SER A 111 6.72 8.52 -2.58
C SER A 111 5.66 7.48 -2.22
N MET A 112 5.38 6.52 -3.10
CA MET A 112 4.49 5.40 -2.80
C MET A 112 5.33 4.15 -2.59
N GLY A 113 5.09 3.41 -1.50
CA GLY A 113 5.87 2.21 -1.16
C GLY A 113 5.84 1.13 -2.25
N GLU A 114 6.48 -0.01 -2.00
CA GLU A 114 6.64 -1.18 -2.90
C GLU A 114 5.37 -1.65 -3.65
N THR A 115 4.19 -1.18 -3.26
CA THR A 115 2.90 -1.58 -3.81
C THR A 115 2.52 -0.88 -5.12
N SER A 116 3.04 0.32 -5.46
CA SER A 116 2.78 0.90 -6.79
C SER A 116 3.83 0.42 -7.79
N ARG A 117 3.70 -0.83 -8.24
CA ARG A 117 4.56 -1.45 -9.26
C ARG A 117 4.48 -0.78 -10.64
N GLN A 118 3.62 0.22 -10.82
CA GLN A 118 3.39 0.86 -12.11
C GLN A 118 4.09 2.22 -12.15
N PRO A 119 4.97 2.44 -13.13
CA PRO A 119 5.59 3.73 -13.32
C PRO A 119 4.55 4.73 -13.86
N PHE A 120 4.76 6.01 -13.56
CA PHE A 120 3.91 7.10 -14.03
C PHE A 120 4.59 7.79 -15.20
N ALA A 121 3.81 8.18 -16.22
CA ALA A 121 4.32 9.01 -17.29
C ALA A 121 4.76 10.38 -16.76
N HIS A 122 5.95 10.80 -17.16
CA HIS A 122 6.50 12.12 -16.87
C HIS A 122 7.03 12.76 -18.15
N ILE A 123 6.93 14.09 -18.21
CA ILE A 123 7.52 14.92 -19.26
C ILE A 123 8.50 15.91 -18.63
N LYS A 124 9.63 16.17 -19.29
CA LYS A 124 10.65 17.12 -18.85
C LYS A 124 10.49 18.44 -19.59
N VAL A 125 10.36 19.53 -18.83
CA VAL A 125 10.13 20.88 -19.37
C VAL A 125 10.88 21.91 -18.53
N GLY A 126 11.82 22.62 -19.15
CA GLY A 126 12.67 23.59 -18.45
C GLY A 126 13.49 22.91 -17.35
N GLY A 127 14.09 21.76 -17.65
CA GLY A 127 14.83 20.94 -16.70
C GLY A 127 14.00 20.27 -15.59
N THR A 128 12.69 20.51 -15.52
CA THR A 128 11.82 19.98 -14.45
C THR A 128 10.89 18.89 -14.96
N TRP A 129 10.77 17.79 -14.21
CA TRP A 129 9.84 16.71 -14.52
C TRP A 129 8.43 17.00 -14.02
N LEU A 130 7.45 16.92 -14.92
CA LEU A 130 6.02 17.03 -14.65
C LEU A 130 5.38 15.65 -14.75
N SER A 131 4.63 15.26 -13.72
CA SER A 131 3.93 13.97 -13.67
C SER A 131 2.57 14.07 -14.35
N ILE A 132 2.23 13.06 -15.16
CA ILE A 132 0.90 12.86 -15.72
C ILE A 132 0.21 11.81 -14.85
N PRO A 133 -0.81 12.17 -14.05
CA PRO A 133 -1.37 11.23 -13.10
C PRO A 133 -2.22 10.17 -13.80
N LYS A 134 -1.89 8.89 -13.58
CA LYS A 134 -2.54 7.74 -14.23
C LYS A 134 -4.05 7.62 -13.96
N TRP A 135 -4.53 8.21 -12.87
CA TRP A 135 -5.94 8.24 -12.50
C TRP A 135 -6.71 9.34 -13.25
N TYR A 136 -6.18 9.92 -14.32
CA TYR A 136 -6.96 10.76 -15.23
C TYR A 136 -7.67 9.86 -16.25
N GLN A 137 -8.97 10.08 -16.45
CA GLN A 137 -9.66 9.61 -17.64
C GLN A 137 -9.03 10.26 -18.87
N GLY A 138 -8.74 9.51 -19.93
CA GLY A 138 -8.00 10.02 -21.09
C GLY A 138 -6.48 9.81 -21.01
N TYR A 139 -5.96 9.17 -19.95
CA TYR A 139 -4.53 8.98 -19.74
C TYR A 139 -3.90 8.16 -20.88
N ASP A 140 -4.50 7.01 -21.23
CA ASP A 140 -3.94 6.11 -22.24
C ASP A 140 -4.00 6.72 -23.65
N GLU A 141 -4.98 7.60 -23.91
CA GLU A 141 -5.09 8.36 -25.15
C GLU A 141 -4.13 9.55 -25.21
N LEU A 142 -3.74 10.11 -24.06
CA LEU A 142 -2.85 11.26 -23.96
C LEU A 142 -1.40 10.89 -24.30
N LEU A 143 -0.92 9.70 -23.89
CA LEU A 143 0.48 9.30 -24.10
C LEU A 143 0.87 9.21 -25.59
N PRO A 144 0.07 8.59 -26.49
CA PRO A 144 0.37 8.57 -27.93
C PRO A 144 0.37 9.96 -28.56
N VAL A 145 -0.48 10.87 -28.09
CA VAL A 145 -0.49 12.27 -28.57
C VAL A 145 0.83 12.95 -28.20
N ILE A 146 1.27 12.83 -26.94
CA ILE A 146 2.55 13.38 -26.50
C ILE A 146 3.70 12.81 -27.33
N GLN A 147 3.74 11.49 -27.53
CA GLN A 147 4.78 10.83 -28.32
C GLN A 147 4.79 11.32 -29.78
N ARG A 148 3.62 11.57 -30.38
CA ARG A 148 3.49 12.02 -31.78
C ARG A 148 3.86 13.49 -31.96
N GLU A 149 3.48 14.35 -31.02
CA GLU A 149 3.63 15.80 -31.15
C GLU A 149 4.95 16.33 -30.56
N ALA A 150 5.52 15.68 -29.52
CA ALA A 150 6.80 16.06 -28.92
C ALA A 150 8.01 15.62 -29.78
N ARG A 151 8.04 15.98 -31.07
CA ARG A 151 9.06 15.53 -32.03
C ARG A 151 10.49 15.98 -31.72
N TRP A 152 10.62 16.98 -30.85
CA TRP A 152 11.90 17.58 -30.45
C TRP A 152 12.44 16.97 -29.15
N SER A 153 11.70 16.07 -28.51
CA SER A 153 12.16 15.42 -27.29
C SER A 153 13.28 14.44 -27.57
N LYS A 154 14.12 14.22 -26.56
CA LYS A 154 15.19 13.21 -26.62
C LYS A 154 14.66 11.78 -26.79
N ALA A 155 13.53 11.46 -26.16
CA ALA A 155 12.86 10.16 -26.31
C ALA A 155 12.09 10.07 -27.64
N SER A 156 12.17 8.91 -28.31
CA SER A 156 11.36 8.57 -29.48
C SER A 156 10.15 7.69 -29.13
N GLU A 157 10.19 7.03 -27.98
CA GLU A 157 9.10 6.20 -27.48
C GLU A 157 9.06 6.19 -25.95
N TRP A 158 7.87 5.91 -25.40
CA TRP A 158 7.68 5.82 -23.96
C TRP A 158 8.39 4.59 -23.40
N GLN A 159 9.49 4.81 -22.68
CA GLN A 159 10.24 3.77 -21.99
C GLN A 159 10.36 4.09 -20.50
N ASN A 160 10.67 3.07 -19.70
CA ASN A 160 11.10 3.30 -18.33
C ASN A 160 12.44 4.03 -18.34
N GLY A 161 12.52 5.18 -17.68
CA GLY A 161 13.77 5.96 -17.62
C GLY A 161 14.95 5.16 -17.06
N VAL A 162 14.66 4.17 -16.21
CA VAL A 162 15.63 3.23 -15.63
C VAL A 162 16.34 2.35 -16.68
N TRP A 163 15.69 2.09 -17.82
CA TRP A 163 16.22 1.23 -18.87
C TRP A 163 16.94 1.99 -19.98
N ARG A 164 16.87 3.32 -19.97
CA ARG A 164 17.45 4.18 -20.99
C ARG A 164 18.97 4.27 -20.83
N ARG A 165 19.70 3.87 -21.87
CA ARG A 165 21.18 4.00 -21.91
C ARG A 165 21.63 5.46 -21.92
N ASP A 166 20.81 6.33 -22.49
CA ASP A 166 21.02 7.77 -22.57
C ASP A 166 20.53 8.53 -21.33
N GLY A 167 20.05 7.83 -20.29
CA GLY A 167 19.55 8.42 -19.05
C GLY A 167 20.62 9.06 -18.16
N ASP A 168 20.20 9.54 -16.99
CA ASP A 168 21.08 10.16 -15.99
C ASP A 168 21.89 9.08 -15.24
N TRP A 169 23.04 8.69 -15.78
CA TRP A 169 24.00 7.75 -15.17
C TRP A 169 25.18 8.47 -14.50
N PRO A 170 25.80 7.89 -13.45
CA PRO A 170 25.46 6.63 -12.77
C PRO A 170 24.29 6.79 -11.79
N LEU A 171 23.50 5.73 -11.61
CA LEU A 171 22.42 5.68 -10.64
C LEU A 171 22.97 5.24 -9.27
N VAL A 172 22.81 6.08 -8.25
CA VAL A 172 23.34 5.82 -6.91
C VAL A 172 22.20 5.54 -5.93
N PHE A 173 22.15 4.30 -5.45
CA PHE A 173 21.22 3.83 -4.43
C PHE A 173 21.93 3.82 -3.08
N SER A 174 21.29 4.38 -2.06
CA SER A 174 21.89 4.49 -0.72
C SER A 174 20.84 4.30 0.36
N TYR A 175 21.26 4.00 1.57
CA TYR A 175 20.33 3.91 2.69
C TYR A 175 20.11 5.31 3.25
N GLN A 176 19.05 5.96 2.79
CA GLN A 176 18.57 7.16 3.47
C GLN A 176 18.10 6.77 4.88
N GLY A 177 18.24 7.69 5.84
CA GLY A 177 17.65 7.52 7.17
C GLY A 177 16.13 7.26 7.10
N PRO A 178 15.47 6.98 8.23
CA PRO A 178 14.05 6.61 8.23
C PRO A 178 13.23 7.57 7.36
N PRO A 179 12.35 7.04 6.48
CA PRO A 179 11.73 7.81 5.41
C PRO A 179 11.13 9.10 5.95
N ARG A 180 11.19 10.19 5.18
CA ARG A 180 10.64 11.50 5.59
C ARG A 180 9.20 11.36 6.07
N ILE A 181 8.40 10.53 5.40
CA ILE A 181 7.02 10.20 5.80
C ILE A 181 6.96 9.62 7.21
N MET A 182 7.89 8.76 7.62
CA MET A 182 7.93 8.24 8.99
C MET A 182 8.33 9.31 10.00
N LYS A 183 9.31 10.17 9.67
CA LYS A 183 9.61 11.32 10.52
C LYS A 183 8.41 12.26 10.64
N THR A 184 7.68 12.49 9.56
CA THR A 184 6.46 13.30 9.54
C THR A 184 5.32 12.62 10.29
N MET A 185 5.10 11.32 10.11
CA MET A 185 4.13 10.53 10.86
C MET A 185 4.46 10.55 12.35
N MET A 186 5.72 10.35 12.76
CA MET A 186 6.10 10.46 14.16
C MET A 186 5.89 11.88 14.70
N ARG A 187 6.28 12.90 13.92
CA ARG A 187 6.06 14.33 14.28
C ARG A 187 4.59 14.73 14.30
N PHE A 188 3.70 14.00 13.65
CA PHE A 188 2.26 14.30 13.63
C PHE A 188 1.50 13.42 14.63
N ALA A 189 1.74 12.12 14.62
CA ALA A 189 1.12 11.15 15.52
C ALA A 189 1.45 11.47 16.98
N ILE A 190 2.69 11.83 17.33
CA ILE A 190 3.04 12.15 18.73
C ILE A 190 2.24 13.38 19.22
N PRO A 191 2.24 14.55 18.54
CA PRO A 191 1.41 15.68 18.97
C PRO A 191 -0.09 15.43 18.90
N VAL A 192 -0.61 14.73 17.89
CA VAL A 192 -2.04 14.40 17.83
C VAL A 192 -2.43 13.47 18.97
N LEU A 193 -1.57 12.50 19.33
CA LEU A 193 -1.76 11.66 20.50
C LEU A 193 -1.71 12.47 21.79
N LEU A 194 -0.68 13.30 21.98
CA LEU A 194 -0.57 14.17 23.14
C LEU A 194 -1.74 15.16 23.24
N LEU A 195 -2.23 15.68 22.11
CA LEU A 195 -3.39 16.56 22.06
C LEU A 195 -4.67 15.78 22.36
N SER A 196 -4.84 14.56 21.84
CA SER A 196 -6.01 13.71 22.16
C SER A 196 -6.06 13.35 23.65
N GLN A 197 -4.90 13.07 24.25
CA GLN A 197 -4.76 12.83 25.69
C GLN A 197 -5.01 14.13 26.47
N ALA A 198 -4.40 15.25 26.07
CA ALA A 198 -4.63 16.54 26.69
C ALA A 198 -6.11 16.95 26.60
N MET A 199 -6.81 16.66 25.52
CA MET A 199 -8.26 16.88 25.39
C MET A 199 -9.05 15.98 26.36
N GLN A 200 -8.72 14.69 26.44
CA GLN A 200 -9.30 13.80 27.44
C GLN A 200 -9.06 14.29 28.88
N PHE A 201 -7.89 14.84 29.19
CA PHE A 201 -7.55 15.32 30.53
C PHE A 201 -7.88 16.80 30.79
N SER A 202 -8.27 17.59 29.79
CA SER A 202 -8.59 19.02 29.95
C SER A 202 -10.08 19.29 30.03
N GLU A 203 -10.92 18.35 29.59
CA GLU A 203 -12.36 18.52 29.66
C GLU A 203 -12.85 18.33 31.11
N PRO A 204 -13.39 19.37 31.77
CA PRO A 204 -13.78 19.29 33.19
C PRO A 204 -14.87 18.25 33.44
N ARG A 205 -15.68 17.94 32.42
CA ARG A 205 -16.66 16.85 32.47
C ARG A 205 -16.01 15.48 32.44
N VAL A 206 -14.93 15.31 31.67
CA VAL A 206 -14.15 14.07 31.72
C VAL A 206 -13.50 13.94 33.09
N TRP A 207 -13.00 15.02 33.71
CA TRP A 207 -12.49 14.98 35.09
C TRP A 207 -13.57 14.77 36.15
N ALA A 208 -14.74 15.39 36.01
CA ALA A 208 -15.86 15.21 36.93
C ALA A 208 -16.42 13.78 36.82
N ASN A 209 -16.66 13.31 35.59
CA ASN A 209 -17.04 11.93 35.30
C ASN A 209 -15.93 10.96 35.68
N PHE A 210 -14.65 11.32 35.51
CA PHE A 210 -13.53 10.51 35.94
C PHE A 210 -13.52 10.44 37.46
N SER A 211 -13.67 11.53 38.20
CA SER A 211 -13.73 11.51 39.66
C SER A 211 -14.94 10.72 40.20
N SER A 212 -16.09 10.79 39.53
CA SER A 212 -17.30 10.06 39.91
C SER A 212 -17.22 8.58 39.52
N THR A 213 -16.72 8.27 38.33
CA THR A 213 -16.51 6.88 37.89
C THR A 213 -15.38 6.25 38.69
N TRP A 214 -14.31 7.00 38.96
CA TRP A 214 -13.19 6.59 39.80
C TRP A 214 -13.64 6.38 41.24
N SER A 215 -14.45 7.23 41.84
CA SER A 215 -14.92 7.02 43.21
C SER A 215 -15.80 5.77 43.36
N VAL A 216 -16.58 5.44 42.32
CA VAL A 216 -17.49 4.29 42.30
C VAL A 216 -16.81 2.99 41.83
N LEU A 217 -15.70 3.08 41.09
CA LEU A 217 -14.93 1.91 40.66
C LEU A 217 -14.32 1.19 41.89
N PRO A 218 -14.53 -0.13 42.02
CA PRO A 218 -13.79 -0.93 43.00
C PRO A 218 -12.29 -0.88 42.67
N TRP A 219 -11.45 -1.19 43.66
CA TRP A 219 -9.98 -1.03 43.56
C TRP A 219 -9.38 -1.70 42.31
N TYR A 220 -9.91 -2.85 41.89
CA TYR A 220 -9.48 -3.55 40.67
C TYR A 220 -9.89 -2.81 39.38
N GLY A 221 -11.04 -2.14 39.36
CA GLY A 221 -11.50 -1.33 38.23
C GLY A 221 -10.70 -0.04 38.06
N LYS A 222 -10.25 0.56 39.18
CA LYS A 222 -9.30 1.68 39.20
C LYS A 222 -7.96 1.30 38.61
N ILE A 223 -7.42 0.15 39.03
CA ILE A 223 -6.19 -0.42 38.47
C ILE A 223 -6.37 -0.70 36.98
N GLY A 224 -7.47 -1.32 36.57
CA GLY A 224 -7.76 -1.60 35.16
C GLY A 224 -7.79 -0.34 34.28
N PHE A 225 -8.41 0.73 34.76
CA PHE A 225 -8.49 2.00 34.03
C PHE A 225 -7.12 2.71 33.94
N ALA A 226 -6.37 2.78 35.04
CA ALA A 226 -5.02 3.35 35.06
C ALA A 226 -4.06 2.54 34.18
N VAL A 227 -4.15 1.21 34.23
CA VAL A 227 -3.39 0.31 33.37
C VAL A 227 -3.76 0.54 31.91
N MET A 228 -5.04 0.59 31.53
CA MET A 228 -5.45 0.84 30.13
C MET A 228 -4.91 2.17 29.58
N SER A 229 -5.02 3.25 30.34
CA SER A 229 -4.60 4.59 29.90
C SER A 229 -3.07 4.68 29.76
N THR A 230 -2.34 4.19 30.77
CA THR A 230 -0.87 4.13 30.75
C THR A 230 -0.39 3.18 29.66
N PHE A 231 -1.10 2.08 29.45
CA PHE A 231 -0.79 1.08 28.45
C PHE A 231 -1.07 1.57 27.03
N GLN A 232 -2.10 2.37 26.76
CA GLN A 232 -2.32 2.97 25.44
C GLN A 232 -1.13 3.87 25.05
N ILE A 233 -0.59 4.62 26.01
CA ILE A 233 0.63 5.43 25.84
C ILE A 233 1.84 4.52 25.57
N TRP A 234 2.07 3.51 26.42
CA TRP A 234 3.19 2.57 26.23
C TRP A 234 3.08 1.74 24.96
N PHE A 235 1.88 1.33 24.55
CA PHE A 235 1.63 0.60 23.32
C PHE A 235 1.96 1.48 22.13
N MET A 236 1.55 2.74 22.11
CA MET A 236 1.91 3.65 21.03
C MET A 236 3.40 3.93 20.99
N ILE A 237 4.04 4.07 22.16
CA ILE A 237 5.51 4.15 22.27
C ILE A 237 6.14 2.88 21.69
N VAL A 238 5.78 1.69 22.18
CA VAL A 238 6.31 0.40 21.71
C VAL A 238 5.99 0.16 20.23
N PHE A 239 4.85 0.60 19.73
CA PHE A 239 4.47 0.50 18.32
C PHE A 239 5.33 1.43 17.47
N VAL A 240 5.49 2.70 17.85
CA VAL A 240 6.35 3.66 17.14
C VAL A 240 7.81 3.21 17.19
N PHE A 241 8.33 2.85 18.37
CA PHE A 241 9.70 2.37 18.54
C PHE A 241 9.92 0.99 17.90
N GLY A 242 8.95 0.10 17.98
CA GLY A 242 8.95 -1.23 17.40
C GLY A 242 8.92 -1.17 15.87
N MET A 243 8.05 -0.34 15.29
CA MET A 243 8.08 -0.03 13.85
C MET A 243 9.43 0.59 13.49
N THR A 244 9.94 1.55 14.25
CA THR A 244 11.27 2.15 14.01
C THR A 244 12.39 1.11 14.09
N PHE A 245 12.27 0.11 14.96
CA PHE A 245 13.23 -0.99 15.08
C PHE A 245 13.11 -1.96 13.89
N LEU A 246 11.89 -2.33 13.50
CA LEU A 246 11.60 -3.18 12.33
C LEU A 246 12.00 -2.51 11.00
N MET A 247 11.98 -1.18 10.94
CA MET A 247 12.33 -0.39 9.76
C MET A 247 13.77 0.12 9.76
N LYS A 248 14.50 -0.01 10.87
CA LYS A 248 15.96 0.15 10.83
C LYS A 248 16.48 -1.06 10.06
N GLY A 249 16.76 -0.85 8.78
CA GLY A 249 17.47 -1.84 7.98
C GLY A 249 18.74 -2.30 8.71
N PRO A 250 19.26 -3.50 8.38
CA PRO A 250 20.37 -4.08 9.10
C PRO A 250 21.49 -3.06 9.22
N LYS A 251 21.96 -2.77 10.44
CA LYS A 251 23.03 -1.79 10.68
C LYS A 251 24.23 -1.99 9.75
N LYS A 252 24.48 -3.25 9.38
CA LYS A 252 25.48 -3.70 8.38
C LYS A 252 25.41 -2.92 7.06
N PHE A 253 24.23 -2.55 6.56
CA PHE A 253 24.09 -1.93 5.24
C PHE A 253 23.97 -0.41 5.29
N ARG A 254 23.96 0.22 6.46
CA ARG A 254 23.66 1.66 6.56
C ARG A 254 24.64 2.56 5.79
N ASN A 255 25.89 2.13 5.66
CA ASN A 255 26.94 2.83 4.92
C ASN A 255 27.11 2.30 3.49
N GLN A 256 26.29 1.34 3.07
CA GLN A 256 26.38 0.77 1.73
C GLN A 256 25.84 1.76 0.70
N LYS A 257 26.57 1.90 -0.40
CA LYS A 257 26.11 2.54 -1.63
C LYS A 257 26.16 1.52 -2.75
N ILE A 258 25.11 1.47 -3.55
CA ILE A 258 25.07 0.66 -4.76
C ILE A 258 25.02 1.61 -5.93
N ILE A 259 25.99 1.51 -6.81
CA ILE A 259 26.15 2.34 -7.99
C ILE A 259 25.88 1.44 -9.19
N ALA A 260 24.81 1.73 -9.94
CA ALA A 260 24.54 1.07 -11.20
C ALA A 260 25.04 1.93 -12.35
N THR A 261 25.70 1.29 -13.31
CA THR A 261 26.15 1.89 -14.58
C THR A 261 25.69 1.02 -15.75
N PRO A 262 25.81 1.48 -17.00
CA PRO A 262 25.54 0.64 -18.17
C PRO A 262 26.43 -0.62 -18.24
N GLU A 263 27.61 -0.60 -17.62
CA GLU A 263 28.55 -1.71 -17.64
C GLU A 263 28.28 -2.74 -16.53
N GLY A 264 27.77 -2.28 -15.37
CA GLY A 264 27.60 -3.17 -14.24
C GLY A 264 27.01 -2.55 -12.97
N LEU A 265 27.22 -3.25 -11.87
CA LEU A 265 26.77 -2.92 -10.53
C LEU A 265 27.95 -2.91 -9.56
N THR A 266 28.15 -1.80 -8.86
CA THR A 266 29.20 -1.65 -7.86
C THR A 266 28.60 -1.44 -6.49
N SER A 267 28.98 -2.26 -5.51
CA SER A 267 28.63 -2.09 -4.10
C SER A 267 29.83 -1.59 -3.33
N GLN A 268 29.70 -0.42 -2.70
CA GLN A 268 30.66 0.14 -1.77
C GLN A 268 30.13 0.00 -0.35
N LEU A 269 30.79 -0.79 0.49
CA LEU A 269 30.42 -1.00 1.89
C LEU A 269 31.67 -0.89 2.78
N ASP A 270 31.67 0.09 3.68
CA ASP A 270 32.75 0.32 4.67
C ASP A 270 34.16 0.34 4.05
N GLY A 271 34.30 0.96 2.88
CA GLY A 271 35.56 1.08 2.14
C GLY A 271 35.89 -0.12 1.23
N ASN A 272 35.16 -1.23 1.34
CA ASN A 272 35.28 -2.35 0.40
C ASN A 272 34.40 -2.10 -0.82
N GLU A 273 34.97 -2.30 -2.00
CA GLU A 273 34.29 -2.14 -3.28
C GLU A 273 34.22 -3.47 -4.03
N VAL A 274 33.01 -3.85 -4.44
CA VAL A 274 32.75 -5.06 -5.24
C VAL A 274 32.00 -4.64 -6.50
N THR A 275 32.57 -4.90 -7.67
CA THR A 275 31.98 -4.54 -8.97
C THR A 275 31.66 -5.79 -9.79
N LEU A 276 30.40 -5.92 -10.18
CA LEU A 276 29.89 -6.99 -11.05
C LEU A 276 29.54 -6.42 -12.42
N ARG A 277 29.88 -7.10 -13.52
CA ARG A 277 29.33 -6.75 -14.83
C ARG A 277 27.98 -7.40 -15.04
N TRP A 278 27.09 -6.76 -15.81
CA TRP A 278 25.77 -7.33 -16.10
C TRP A 278 25.83 -8.69 -16.79
N GLU A 279 26.82 -8.88 -17.67
CA GLU A 279 27.06 -10.12 -18.41
C GLU A 279 27.48 -11.29 -17.51
N ASP A 280 28.09 -11.01 -16.36
CA ASP A 280 28.62 -12.00 -15.42
C ASP A 280 27.61 -12.44 -14.36
N VAL A 281 26.48 -11.73 -14.24
CA VAL A 281 25.43 -12.04 -13.27
C VAL A 281 24.85 -13.41 -13.58
N GLN A 282 25.07 -14.36 -12.66
CA GLN A 282 24.58 -15.73 -12.80
C GLN A 282 23.22 -15.91 -12.16
N SER A 283 22.96 -15.23 -11.05
CA SER A 283 21.67 -15.28 -10.38
C SER A 283 21.42 -13.99 -9.60
N TYR A 284 20.15 -13.68 -9.42
CA TYR A 284 19.70 -12.76 -8.39
C TYR A 284 18.45 -13.34 -7.73
N HIS A 285 18.31 -13.15 -6.42
CA HIS A 285 17.29 -13.82 -5.63
C HIS A 285 17.06 -13.11 -4.29
N ARG A 286 16.00 -13.54 -3.60
CA ARG A 286 15.69 -13.15 -2.23
C ARG A 286 16.23 -14.19 -1.25
N GLU A 287 16.84 -13.75 -0.17
CA GLU A 287 17.29 -14.63 0.93
C GLU A 287 16.71 -14.15 2.27
N PRO A 288 16.12 -15.04 3.08
CA PRO A 288 15.59 -14.68 4.39
C PRO A 288 16.72 -14.41 5.39
N VAL A 289 16.63 -13.31 6.15
CA VAL A 289 17.57 -13.06 7.25
C VAL A 289 17.25 -14.03 8.40
N ARG A 290 18.20 -14.91 8.76
CA ARG A 290 18.03 -15.93 9.82
C ARG A 290 17.65 -15.36 11.20
N ARG A 291 17.89 -14.08 11.47
CA ARG A 291 17.56 -13.38 12.72
C ARG A 291 16.82 -12.06 12.43
N GLY A 292 15.50 -12.11 12.26
CA GLY A 292 14.68 -10.92 12.08
C GLY A 292 13.22 -11.23 11.77
N VAL A 293 12.32 -10.34 12.18
CA VAL A 293 10.91 -10.38 11.78
C VAL A 293 10.82 -9.81 10.36
N ALA A 294 10.75 -10.71 9.37
CA ALA A 294 10.43 -10.40 7.98
C ALA A 294 11.43 -9.48 7.23
N ASP A 295 12.74 -9.57 7.52
CA ASP A 295 13.75 -8.92 6.68
C ASP A 295 14.24 -9.87 5.59
N THR A 296 14.35 -9.34 4.37
CA THR A 296 14.75 -10.07 3.17
C THR A 296 15.95 -9.39 2.57
N LEU A 297 17.01 -10.17 2.37
CA LEU A 297 18.18 -9.75 1.61
C LEU A 297 17.92 -9.97 0.13
N LEU A 298 18.30 -8.99 -0.66
CA LEU A 298 18.38 -9.05 -2.10
C LEU A 298 19.84 -9.36 -2.44
N VAL A 299 20.02 -10.43 -3.19
CA VAL A 299 21.34 -10.96 -3.50
C VAL A 299 21.51 -10.98 -5.00
N VAL A 300 22.66 -10.49 -5.47
CA VAL A 300 23.12 -10.61 -6.86
C VAL A 300 24.45 -11.34 -6.83
N GLU A 301 24.55 -12.42 -7.59
CA GLU A 301 25.66 -13.36 -7.51
C GLU A 301 26.26 -13.63 -8.90
N THR A 302 27.58 -13.63 -8.94
CA THR A 302 28.40 -14.11 -10.05
C THR A 302 29.19 -15.35 -9.61
N ARG A 303 30.01 -15.95 -10.48
CA ARG A 303 30.87 -17.08 -10.11
C ARG A 303 31.85 -16.78 -8.97
N ARG A 304 32.23 -15.52 -8.80
CA ARG A 304 33.35 -15.10 -7.94
C ARG A 304 32.96 -14.14 -6.83
N GLN A 305 31.83 -13.45 -6.99
CA GLN A 305 31.48 -12.31 -6.18
C GLN A 305 29.98 -12.27 -5.93
N ARG A 306 29.61 -11.69 -4.78
CA ARG A 306 28.24 -11.60 -4.31
C ARG A 306 28.01 -10.20 -3.75
N ILE A 307 26.96 -9.54 -4.22
CA ILE A 307 26.47 -8.28 -3.68
C ILE A 307 25.18 -8.57 -2.92
N GLU A 308 25.14 -8.17 -1.65
CA GLU A 308 23.96 -8.27 -0.78
C GLU A 308 23.45 -6.88 -0.45
N PHE A 309 22.13 -6.69 -0.45
CA PHE A 309 21.51 -5.46 0.01
C PHE A 309 20.14 -5.73 0.60
N SER A 310 19.67 -4.85 1.49
CA SER A 310 18.37 -4.95 2.13
C SER A 310 17.32 -4.18 1.35
N ARG A 311 16.04 -4.56 1.52
CA ARG A 311 14.87 -3.87 0.94
C ARG A 311 14.75 -2.39 1.33
N PHE A 312 15.48 -1.95 2.35
CA PHE A 312 15.43 -0.56 2.84
C PHE A 312 16.35 0.40 2.08
N ILE A 313 17.04 -0.04 1.03
CA ILE A 313 17.79 0.87 0.16
C ILE A 313 16.83 1.80 -0.59
N THR A 314 17.22 3.07 -0.80
CA THR A 314 16.40 3.99 -1.61
C THR A 314 16.15 3.42 -2.98
N ASP A 315 14.91 3.54 -3.45
CA ASP A 315 14.53 3.12 -4.80
C ASP A 315 14.87 1.65 -5.10
N VAL A 316 14.74 0.79 -4.09
CA VAL A 316 14.97 -0.66 -4.22
C VAL A 316 14.26 -1.26 -5.42
N MET A 317 13.02 -0.84 -5.71
CA MET A 317 12.25 -1.32 -6.84
C MET A 317 12.91 -0.94 -8.19
N ILE A 318 13.47 0.28 -8.29
CA ILE A 318 14.21 0.72 -9.47
C ILE A 318 15.45 -0.16 -9.66
N LEU A 319 16.22 -0.38 -8.58
CA LEU A 319 17.39 -1.24 -8.61
C LEU A 319 17.04 -2.68 -9.01
N GLN A 320 15.96 -3.23 -8.47
CA GLN A 320 15.47 -4.57 -8.82
C GLN A 320 15.11 -4.71 -10.30
N LEU A 321 14.40 -3.72 -10.87
CA LEU A 321 14.02 -3.70 -12.28
C LEU A 321 15.21 -3.50 -13.20
N LEU A 322 16.20 -2.72 -12.77
CA LEU A 322 17.45 -2.51 -13.49
C LEU A 322 18.22 -3.84 -13.57
N ILE A 323 18.39 -4.53 -12.44
CA ILE A 323 19.03 -5.85 -12.40
C ILE A 323 18.27 -6.84 -13.30
N GLN A 324 16.94 -6.89 -13.21
CA GLN A 324 16.12 -7.78 -14.05
C GLN A 324 16.28 -7.50 -15.55
N GLY A 325 16.27 -6.23 -15.95
CA GLY A 325 16.36 -5.84 -17.36
C GLY A 325 17.75 -6.05 -17.98
N TRP A 326 18.82 -5.91 -17.18
CA TRP A 326 20.20 -5.92 -17.67
C TRP A 326 20.93 -7.25 -17.46
N ALA A 327 20.63 -8.00 -16.40
CA ALA A 327 21.22 -9.31 -16.11
C ALA A 327 20.57 -10.44 -16.93
N LYS A 328 20.54 -10.31 -18.26
CA LYS A 328 19.86 -11.26 -19.17
C LYS A 328 20.44 -12.68 -19.14
N ASN A 329 21.72 -12.81 -18.76
CA ASN A 329 22.42 -14.09 -18.64
C ASN A 329 22.15 -14.83 -17.32
N ALA A 330 21.40 -14.23 -16.39
CA ALA A 330 21.09 -14.86 -15.13
C ALA A 330 20.23 -16.11 -15.34
N LYS A 331 20.61 -17.23 -14.71
CA LYS A 331 19.84 -18.48 -14.70
C LYS A 331 18.48 -18.31 -14.03
N ASN A 332 18.43 -17.47 -13.00
CA ASN A 332 17.21 -17.07 -12.32
C ASN A 332 16.87 -15.64 -12.75
N GLN A 333 15.79 -15.49 -13.54
CA GLN A 333 15.34 -14.17 -14.02
C GLN A 333 14.22 -13.57 -13.15
N GLU A 334 14.09 -14.02 -11.91
CA GLU A 334 13.03 -13.58 -11.00
C GLU A 334 13.58 -13.34 -9.61
N TRP A 335 13.09 -12.29 -8.94
CA TRP A 335 13.33 -12.04 -7.52
C TRP A 335 12.56 -13.04 -6.64
N ALA A 336 12.83 -14.33 -6.81
CA ALA A 336 12.27 -15.42 -6.05
C ALA A 336 13.22 -15.82 -4.91
N TYR A 337 12.69 -16.50 -3.89
CA TYR A 337 13.51 -17.12 -2.87
C TYR A 337 14.18 -18.39 -3.42
N LEU A 338 15.51 -18.49 -3.30
CA LEU A 338 16.33 -19.55 -3.92
C LEU A 338 15.93 -20.99 -3.53
N HIS A 339 15.22 -21.16 -2.41
CA HIS A 339 14.86 -22.47 -1.86
C HIS A 339 13.36 -22.62 -1.56
N GLY A 340 12.50 -21.80 -2.20
CA GLY A 340 11.08 -21.72 -1.82
C GLY A 340 10.87 -21.19 -0.40
N ASP A 341 11.95 -20.72 0.24
CA ASP A 341 12.01 -20.29 1.62
C ASP A 341 11.54 -18.85 1.69
N ASN A 342 10.28 -18.67 1.32
CA ASN A 342 9.61 -17.40 1.39
C ASN A 342 9.54 -17.05 2.89
N GLY A 343 10.40 -16.12 3.34
CA GLY A 343 10.72 -15.92 4.76
C GLY A 343 9.53 -15.54 5.65
N ASP A 344 8.39 -15.23 5.02
CA ASP A 344 7.11 -14.97 5.67
C ASP A 344 6.28 -16.23 5.94
N VAL A 345 6.61 -17.37 5.31
CA VAL A 345 5.91 -18.65 5.46
C VAL A 345 6.30 -19.33 6.79
N ILE A 346 5.30 -19.60 7.63
CA ILE A 346 5.53 -20.29 8.90
C ILE A 346 5.79 -21.78 8.62
N GLY A 347 7.03 -22.23 8.86
CA GLY A 347 7.46 -23.61 8.58
C GLY A 347 8.23 -23.79 7.27
N GLY A 348 8.54 -22.70 6.56
CA GLY A 348 9.36 -22.71 5.34
C GLY A 348 8.67 -23.36 4.13
N ALA A 349 9.41 -23.57 3.05
CA ALA A 349 8.91 -24.17 1.80
C ALA A 349 8.17 -25.50 1.99
N VAL A 350 8.64 -26.29 2.97
CA VAL A 350 8.11 -27.61 3.32
C VAL A 350 6.64 -27.54 3.76
N SER A 351 6.23 -26.44 4.39
CA SER A 351 4.84 -26.23 4.85
C SER A 351 3.83 -26.03 3.71
N LEU A 352 4.32 -25.76 2.49
CA LEU A 352 3.49 -25.63 1.30
C LEU A 352 3.16 -26.99 0.68
N SER A 353 3.80 -28.09 1.09
CA SER A 353 3.50 -29.42 0.57
C SER A 353 2.58 -30.19 1.52
N PRO A 354 1.51 -30.86 1.02
CA PRO A 354 0.67 -31.74 1.83
C PRO A 354 1.47 -32.81 2.57
N ASN A 355 2.52 -33.33 1.93
CA ASN A 355 3.36 -34.41 2.44
C ASN A 355 4.69 -33.90 3.03
N ARG A 356 4.87 -32.58 3.14
CA ARG A 356 6.14 -31.96 3.57
C ARG A 356 7.33 -32.30 2.67
N GLU A 357 7.08 -32.53 1.38
CA GLU A 357 8.12 -32.79 0.37
C GLU A 357 8.37 -31.52 -0.44
N ILE A 358 9.64 -31.10 -0.54
CA ILE A 358 10.02 -29.93 -1.33
C ILE A 358 9.86 -30.28 -2.82
N GLY A 359 9.10 -29.47 -3.56
CA GLY A 359 8.90 -29.65 -5.00
C GLY A 359 7.68 -30.50 -5.39
N SER A 360 6.79 -30.84 -4.45
CA SER A 360 5.54 -31.51 -4.78
C SER A 360 4.68 -30.69 -5.75
N ILE A 361 4.03 -31.38 -6.70
CA ILE A 361 3.12 -30.77 -7.69
C ILE A 361 1.91 -30.15 -6.98
N HIS A 362 1.45 -30.79 -5.90
CA HIS A 362 0.39 -30.27 -5.05
C HIS A 362 0.98 -29.31 -4.02
N LYS A 363 0.56 -28.04 -4.08
CA LYS A 363 0.92 -27.02 -3.10
C LYS A 363 -0.30 -26.46 -2.38
N VAL A 364 -0.12 -26.17 -1.11
CA VAL A 364 -1.10 -25.59 -0.18
C VAL A 364 -0.57 -24.24 0.27
N HIS A 365 -1.09 -23.19 -0.33
CA HIS A 365 -0.81 -21.80 -0.01
C HIS A 365 -1.74 -21.34 1.13
N HIS A 366 -1.26 -21.43 2.37
CA HIS A 366 -2.06 -21.07 3.56
C HIS A 366 -1.94 -19.58 3.92
N PHE A 367 -2.91 -19.02 4.64
CA PHE A 367 -2.80 -17.65 5.18
C PHE A 367 -1.95 -17.54 6.47
N ARG A 368 -1.27 -18.63 6.87
CA ARG A 368 -0.41 -18.67 8.05
C ARG A 368 0.97 -18.05 7.82
N THR A 369 1.02 -16.74 7.59
CA THR A 369 2.28 -16.01 7.46
C THR A 369 2.68 -15.33 8.78
N ARG A 370 3.97 -15.01 8.95
CA ARG A 370 4.46 -14.31 10.14
C ARG A 370 3.83 -12.92 10.24
N SER A 371 3.66 -12.25 9.10
CA SER A 371 2.98 -10.96 8.98
C SER A 371 1.52 -11.03 9.42
N ILE A 372 0.73 -11.99 8.91
CA ILE A 372 -0.68 -12.14 9.32
C ILE A 372 -0.76 -12.52 10.81
N ARG A 373 0.13 -13.38 11.31
CA ARG A 373 0.17 -13.73 12.73
C ARG A 373 0.40 -12.50 13.62
N ALA A 374 1.30 -11.60 13.22
CA ALA A 374 1.55 -10.35 13.94
C ALA A 374 0.32 -9.41 13.90
N LEU A 375 -0.32 -9.26 12.74
CA LEU A 375 -1.53 -8.45 12.59
C LEU A 375 -2.71 -9.00 13.40
N LEU A 376 -2.85 -10.33 13.46
CA LEU A 376 -3.90 -10.97 14.25
C LEU A 376 -3.66 -10.84 15.74
N PHE A 377 -2.41 -11.02 16.18
CA PHE A 377 -2.06 -10.78 17.57
C PHE A 377 -2.40 -9.34 17.96
N LEU A 378 -2.06 -8.38 17.09
CA LEU A 378 -2.43 -6.99 17.28
C LEU A 378 -3.95 -6.77 17.33
N GLY A 379 -4.72 -7.33 16.37
CA GLY A 379 -6.17 -7.16 16.31
C GLY A 379 -6.91 -7.81 17.49
N TRP A 380 -6.51 -9.02 17.89
CA TRP A 380 -7.03 -9.70 19.08
C TRP A 380 -6.71 -8.94 20.35
N PHE A 381 -5.50 -8.41 20.43
CA PHE A 381 -5.08 -7.64 21.58
C PHE A 381 -5.86 -6.32 21.70
N MET A 382 -6.09 -5.60 20.59
CA MET A 382 -6.97 -4.42 20.57
C MET A 382 -8.42 -4.77 20.94
N THR A 383 -8.91 -5.91 20.44
CA THR A 383 -10.24 -6.43 20.77
C THR A 383 -10.39 -6.70 22.27
N ALA A 384 -9.40 -7.36 22.89
CA ALA A 384 -9.41 -7.63 24.32
C ALA A 384 -9.41 -6.34 25.15
N LEU A 385 -8.66 -5.32 24.73
CA LEU A 385 -8.63 -4.02 25.41
C LEU A 385 -9.96 -3.27 25.33
N ILE A 386 -10.57 -3.20 24.14
CA ILE A 386 -11.88 -2.56 23.97
C ILE A 386 -12.95 -3.33 24.73
N GLY A 387 -12.92 -4.66 24.67
CA GLY A 387 -13.80 -5.53 25.45
C GLY A 387 -13.67 -5.33 26.94
N ALA A 388 -12.45 -5.27 27.48
CA ALA A 388 -12.20 -5.02 28.90
C ALA A 388 -12.67 -3.61 29.32
N GLY A 389 -12.42 -2.60 28.49
CA GLY A 389 -12.89 -1.24 28.72
C GLY A 389 -14.42 -1.16 28.76
N LEU A 390 -15.10 -1.86 27.83
CA LEU A 390 -16.55 -1.95 27.81
C LEU A 390 -17.11 -2.71 29.01
N VAL A 391 -16.55 -3.87 29.35
CA VAL A 391 -16.96 -4.64 30.54
C VAL A 391 -16.79 -3.79 31.80
N ASN A 392 -15.67 -3.08 31.95
CA ASN A 392 -15.45 -2.19 33.08
C ASN A 392 -16.45 -1.02 33.07
N TYR A 393 -16.75 -0.45 31.91
CA TYR A 393 -17.76 0.61 31.74
C TYR A 393 -19.17 0.11 32.12
N PHE A 394 -19.56 -1.08 31.69
CA PHE A 394 -20.83 -1.71 32.06
C PHE A 394 -20.93 -2.05 33.56
N LEU A 395 -19.83 -2.51 34.16
CA LEU A 395 -19.79 -2.84 35.59
C LEU A 395 -19.71 -1.61 36.50
N SER A 396 -19.27 -0.45 35.98
CA SER A 396 -19.11 0.79 36.75
C SER A 396 -20.19 1.84 36.51
N SER A 397 -21.01 1.71 35.47
CA SER A 397 -22.13 2.62 35.22
C SER A 397 -23.29 2.33 36.18
N THR A 398 -23.41 3.13 37.25
CA THR A 398 -24.59 3.17 38.13
C THR A 398 -25.75 3.97 37.54
N THR A 399 -25.55 4.62 36.39
CA THR A 399 -26.57 5.38 35.67
C THR A 399 -27.20 4.53 34.56
N PRO A 400 -28.53 4.61 34.34
CA PRO A 400 -29.18 3.90 33.24
C PRO A 400 -28.63 4.40 31.91
N MET A 401 -27.97 3.51 31.18
CA MET A 401 -27.44 3.82 29.84
C MET A 401 -28.58 4.26 28.93
N GLY A 402 -28.38 5.40 28.27
CA GLY A 402 -29.20 5.72 27.11
C GLY A 402 -29.00 4.64 26.05
N ILE A 403 -30.08 4.20 25.41
CA ILE A 403 -30.05 3.18 24.35
C ILE A 403 -29.01 3.54 23.27
N GLY A 404 -28.80 4.83 22.98
CA GLY A 404 -27.79 5.31 22.02
C GLY A 404 -26.35 5.00 22.42
N ASP A 405 -25.98 5.14 23.70
CA ASP A 405 -24.62 4.86 24.17
C ASP A 405 -24.35 3.35 24.18
N LEU A 406 -25.36 2.55 24.53
CA LEU A 406 -25.29 1.09 24.46
C LEU A 406 -25.09 0.61 23.01
N VAL A 407 -25.91 1.12 22.07
CA VAL A 407 -25.83 0.75 20.66
C VAL A 407 -24.51 1.21 20.03
N GLY A 408 -24.06 2.44 20.33
CA GLY A 408 -22.79 2.96 19.83
C GLY A 408 -21.59 2.14 20.31
N ASN A 409 -21.57 1.78 21.59
CA ASN A 409 -20.50 0.96 22.17
C ASN A 409 -20.52 -0.49 21.65
N LEU A 410 -21.69 -1.11 21.53
CA LEU A 410 -21.83 -2.45 20.93
C LEU A 410 -21.43 -2.44 19.45
N PHE A 411 -21.76 -1.38 18.71
CA PHE A 411 -21.36 -1.22 17.32
C PHE A 411 -19.84 -1.08 17.19
N MET A 412 -19.20 -0.27 18.03
CA MET A 412 -17.74 -0.14 18.07
C MET A 412 -17.05 -1.46 18.46
N PHE A 413 -17.60 -2.18 19.44
CA PHE A 413 -17.12 -3.51 19.80
C PHE A 413 -17.23 -4.48 18.63
N ALA A 414 -18.41 -4.56 17.99
CA ALA A 414 -18.63 -5.42 16.84
C ALA A 414 -17.69 -5.07 15.68
N LEU A 415 -17.48 -3.77 15.40
CA LEU A 415 -16.58 -3.29 14.36
C LEU A 415 -15.12 -3.70 14.57
N VAL A 416 -14.67 -3.89 15.81
CA VAL A 416 -13.28 -4.30 16.09
C VAL A 416 -13.16 -5.82 16.24
N CYS A 417 -14.13 -6.45 16.92
CA CYS A 417 -14.09 -7.88 17.23
C CYS A 417 -14.38 -8.72 15.99
N VAL A 418 -15.41 -8.36 15.21
CA VAL A 418 -15.85 -9.18 14.07
C VAL A 418 -14.74 -9.29 13.01
N PRO A 419 -14.08 -8.20 12.56
CA PRO A 419 -12.97 -8.31 11.62
C PRO A 419 -11.75 -9.06 12.19
N SER A 420 -11.44 -8.88 13.47
CA SER A 420 -10.31 -9.57 14.13
C SER A 420 -10.55 -11.07 14.23
N THR A 421 -11.77 -11.48 14.59
CA THR A 421 -12.17 -12.89 14.64
C THR A 421 -12.26 -13.50 13.24
N LEU A 422 -12.86 -12.80 12.27
CA LEU A 422 -12.88 -13.26 10.87
C LEU A 422 -11.47 -13.39 10.29
N GLY A 423 -10.57 -12.47 10.62
CA GLY A 423 -9.16 -12.53 10.27
C GLY A 423 -8.50 -13.78 10.86
N LEU A 424 -8.73 -14.07 12.15
CA LEU A 424 -8.17 -15.25 12.81
C LEU A 424 -8.68 -16.54 12.19
N LEU A 425 -10.00 -16.63 11.95
CA LEU A 425 -10.60 -17.79 11.30
C LEU A 425 -10.03 -17.96 9.88
N THR A 426 -9.83 -16.87 9.15
CA THR A 426 -9.19 -16.92 7.82
C THR A 426 -7.74 -17.39 7.90
N TYR A 427 -6.99 -17.00 8.93
CA TYR A 427 -5.63 -17.49 9.17
C TYR A 427 -5.57 -18.96 9.55
N LEU A 428 -6.50 -19.43 10.39
CA LEU A 428 -6.51 -20.81 10.87
C LEU A 428 -7.02 -21.78 9.79
N TYR A 429 -8.09 -21.43 9.08
CA TYR A 429 -8.80 -22.32 8.17
C TYR A 429 -8.62 -21.99 6.69
N GLY A 430 -8.15 -20.78 6.38
CA GLY A 430 -7.97 -20.35 5.01
C GLY A 430 -6.75 -20.99 4.36
N ALA A 431 -6.98 -21.58 3.18
CA ALA A 431 -5.92 -22.06 2.32
C ALA A 431 -6.35 -22.01 0.85
N VAL A 432 -5.35 -21.97 -0.03
CA VAL A 432 -5.52 -22.13 -1.47
C VAL A 432 -4.69 -23.33 -1.90
N LYS A 433 -5.32 -24.34 -2.48
CA LYS A 433 -4.69 -25.56 -2.97
C LYS A 433 -4.68 -25.54 -4.49
N CYS A 434 -3.51 -25.77 -5.07
CA CYS A 434 -3.35 -26.07 -6.48
C CYS A 434 -3.47 -27.59 -6.64
N GLU A 435 -4.67 -28.05 -7.03
CA GLU A 435 -4.99 -29.47 -7.26
C GLU A 435 -4.77 -29.82 -8.75
N ALA A 436 -4.78 -31.11 -9.09
CA ALA A 436 -4.54 -31.54 -10.48
C ALA A 436 -5.64 -31.07 -11.44
N ASP A 437 -6.87 -30.95 -10.95
CA ASP A 437 -8.09 -30.64 -11.68
C ASP A 437 -8.50 -29.17 -11.59
N GLY A 438 -8.01 -28.43 -10.59
CA GLY A 438 -8.30 -27.00 -10.46
C GLY A 438 -7.69 -26.31 -9.25
N LEU A 439 -8.15 -25.08 -9.05
CA LEU A 439 -7.81 -24.23 -7.92
C LEU A 439 -8.91 -24.32 -6.85
N ARG A 440 -8.56 -24.80 -5.66
CA ARG A 440 -9.47 -24.87 -4.52
C ARG A 440 -9.10 -23.84 -3.48
N LYS A 441 -10.05 -23.01 -3.05
CA LYS A 441 -9.91 -22.11 -1.90
C LYS A 441 -10.83 -22.56 -0.78
N THR A 442 -10.24 -22.87 0.38
CA THR A 442 -10.97 -23.06 1.63
C THR A 442 -10.95 -21.75 2.42
N GLY A 443 -12.06 -21.39 3.05
CA GLY A 443 -12.15 -20.22 3.90
C GLY A 443 -13.30 -20.30 4.90
N VAL A 444 -13.49 -19.24 5.66
CA VAL A 444 -14.53 -19.16 6.72
C VAL A 444 -15.95 -19.34 6.15
N TRP A 445 -16.15 -18.97 4.89
CA TRP A 445 -17.43 -19.03 4.20
C TRP A 445 -17.61 -20.30 3.34
N GLY A 446 -16.80 -21.32 3.59
CA GLY A 446 -16.83 -22.59 2.85
C GLY A 446 -15.76 -22.72 1.76
N GLU A 447 -15.94 -23.72 0.91
CA GLU A 447 -15.01 -24.05 -0.17
C GLU A 447 -15.48 -23.46 -1.50
N LYS A 448 -14.52 -22.96 -2.29
CA LYS A 448 -14.72 -22.58 -3.69
C LYS A 448 -13.74 -23.36 -4.55
N PHE A 449 -14.23 -23.93 -5.64
CA PHE A 449 -13.42 -24.66 -6.62
C PHE A 449 -13.61 -24.07 -8.01
N LEU A 450 -12.49 -23.87 -8.70
CA LEU A 450 -12.39 -23.40 -10.08
C LEU A 450 -11.53 -24.38 -10.87
N PRO A 451 -12.12 -25.20 -11.77
CA PRO A 451 -11.37 -26.07 -12.66
C PRO A 451 -10.38 -25.27 -13.53
N TRP A 452 -9.23 -25.86 -13.84
CA TRP A 452 -8.21 -25.17 -14.65
C TRP A 452 -8.76 -24.73 -16.02
N GLY A 453 -9.57 -25.57 -16.67
CA GLY A 453 -10.18 -25.27 -17.96
C GLY A 453 -11.29 -24.21 -17.93
N GLU A 454 -11.79 -23.84 -16.75
CA GLU A 454 -12.80 -22.76 -16.61
C GLU A 454 -12.14 -21.39 -16.40
N ILE A 455 -10.86 -21.32 -16.07
CA ILE A 455 -10.17 -20.06 -15.77
C ILE A 455 -9.83 -19.36 -17.09
N ASP A 456 -10.37 -18.16 -17.27
CA ASP A 456 -10.16 -17.32 -18.46
C ASP A 456 -9.28 -16.11 -18.18
N LYS A 457 -9.17 -15.68 -16.91
CA LYS A 457 -8.48 -14.45 -16.54
C LYS A 457 -7.85 -14.51 -15.16
N VAL A 458 -6.61 -14.04 -15.09
CA VAL A 458 -5.84 -13.89 -13.84
C VAL A 458 -5.29 -12.47 -13.77
N ARG A 459 -5.55 -11.75 -12.67
CA ARG A 459 -5.08 -10.37 -12.50
C ARG A 459 -4.87 -9.99 -11.04
N ILE A 460 -4.08 -8.94 -10.80
CA ILE A 460 -3.89 -8.36 -9.46
C ILE A 460 -4.67 -7.03 -9.37
N GLU A 461 -5.61 -6.94 -8.43
CA GLU A 461 -6.41 -5.74 -8.15
C GLU A 461 -6.33 -5.40 -6.66
N ASN A 462 -5.78 -4.23 -6.29
CA ASN A 462 -5.78 -3.73 -4.91
C ASN A 462 -5.29 -4.75 -3.85
N GLN A 463 -4.16 -5.44 -4.13
CA GLN A 463 -3.60 -6.53 -3.32
C GLN A 463 -4.36 -7.85 -3.35
N TRP A 464 -5.40 -7.99 -4.17
CA TRP A 464 -6.09 -9.25 -4.40
C TRP A 464 -5.60 -9.90 -5.69
N LEU A 465 -5.28 -11.18 -5.63
CA LEU A 465 -5.20 -12.03 -6.80
C LEU A 465 -6.62 -12.46 -7.15
N VAL A 466 -7.07 -12.02 -8.33
CA VAL A 466 -8.41 -12.28 -8.84
C VAL A 466 -8.30 -13.30 -9.95
N VAL A 467 -8.80 -14.51 -9.70
CA VAL A 467 -8.89 -15.61 -10.66
C VAL A 467 -10.34 -15.72 -11.10
N SER A 468 -10.60 -15.45 -12.37
CA SER A 468 -11.94 -15.45 -12.95
C SER A 468 -12.06 -16.57 -13.96
N GLY A 469 -13.26 -17.13 -14.04
CA GLY A 469 -13.74 -17.95 -15.13
C GLY A 469 -15.09 -17.43 -15.60
N GLU A 470 -15.67 -18.08 -16.60
CA GLU A 470 -16.89 -17.61 -17.28
C GLU A 470 -18.06 -17.29 -16.32
N LYS A 471 -18.21 -18.10 -15.26
CA LYS A 471 -19.35 -18.00 -14.31
C LYS A 471 -18.94 -17.77 -12.86
N LYS A 472 -17.64 -17.86 -12.54
CA LYS A 472 -17.15 -17.88 -11.16
C LYS A 472 -15.93 -17.00 -11.02
N GLN A 473 -15.84 -16.35 -9.88
CA GLN A 473 -14.68 -15.54 -9.52
C GLN A 473 -14.18 -15.90 -8.13
N MET A 474 -12.87 -16.07 -8.02
CA MET A 474 -12.17 -16.33 -6.78
C MET A 474 -11.21 -15.19 -6.46
N TRP A 475 -11.44 -14.58 -5.30
CA TRP A 475 -10.64 -13.49 -4.76
C TRP A 475 -9.70 -14.05 -3.70
N ILE A 476 -8.40 -13.92 -3.91
CA ILE A 476 -7.36 -14.43 -3.01
C ILE A 476 -6.56 -13.24 -2.49
N TYR A 477 -6.49 -13.09 -1.17
CA TYR A 477 -5.78 -11.97 -0.57
C TYR A 477 -4.26 -12.14 -0.75
N GLY A 478 -3.56 -11.07 -1.11
CA GLY A 478 -2.14 -11.11 -1.52
C GLY A 478 -1.15 -11.49 -0.42
N MET A 479 -1.58 -11.52 0.84
CA MET A 479 -0.78 -12.01 1.97
C MET A 479 -0.85 -13.54 2.16
N VAL A 480 -1.36 -14.29 1.18
CA VAL A 480 -1.27 -15.76 1.19
C VAL A 480 0.20 -16.20 1.12
N ALA A 481 0.54 -17.30 1.80
CA ALA A 481 1.87 -17.89 1.77
C ALA A 481 2.29 -18.19 0.32
N ASP A 482 3.45 -17.66 -0.07
CA ASP A 482 4.00 -17.82 -1.41
C ASP A 482 3.05 -17.38 -2.53
N SER A 483 2.52 -16.15 -2.44
CA SER A 483 1.63 -15.57 -3.46
C SER A 483 2.25 -15.53 -4.86
N GLU A 484 3.56 -15.31 -4.98
CA GLU A 484 4.28 -15.36 -6.25
C GLU A 484 4.38 -16.80 -6.79
N GLY A 485 4.61 -17.80 -5.93
CA GLY A 485 4.54 -19.21 -6.31
C GLY A 485 3.14 -19.64 -6.75
N LEU A 486 2.10 -19.19 -6.04
CA LEU A 486 0.71 -19.45 -6.40
C LEU A 486 0.38 -18.92 -7.81
N ILE A 487 0.79 -17.68 -8.12
CA ILE A 487 0.61 -17.11 -9.45
C ILE A 487 1.29 -18.01 -10.49
N ARG A 488 2.56 -18.39 -10.28
CA ARG A 488 3.30 -19.25 -11.21
C ARG A 488 2.64 -20.61 -11.41
N ASP A 489 2.11 -21.21 -10.36
CA ASP A 489 1.41 -22.49 -10.45
C ASP A 489 0.12 -22.36 -11.28
N ILE A 490 -0.61 -21.25 -11.14
CA ILE A 490 -1.78 -20.92 -11.98
C ILE A 490 -1.37 -20.66 -13.44
N GLU A 491 -0.33 -19.85 -13.68
CA GLU A 491 0.17 -19.56 -15.03
C GLU A 491 0.62 -20.85 -15.73
N LYS A 492 1.28 -21.75 -15.00
CA LYS A 492 1.73 -23.04 -15.52
C LYS A 492 0.55 -23.97 -15.86
N ALA A 493 -0.49 -24.00 -15.03
CA ALA A 493 -1.64 -24.88 -15.24
C ALA A 493 -2.59 -24.38 -16.34
N THR A 494 -2.71 -23.06 -16.52
CA THR A 494 -3.67 -22.44 -17.45
C THR A 494 -3.04 -21.91 -18.74
N GLY A 495 -1.73 -21.66 -18.75
CA GLY A 495 -1.04 -20.92 -19.82
C GLY A 495 -1.32 -19.41 -19.84
N LEU A 496 -2.16 -18.90 -18.94
CA LEU A 496 -2.51 -17.48 -18.85
C LEU A 496 -1.44 -16.72 -18.08
N LYS A 497 -1.05 -15.53 -18.57
CA LYS A 497 -0.20 -14.60 -17.83
C LYS A 497 -1.02 -13.72 -16.90
N CYS A 498 -0.54 -13.50 -15.68
CA CYS A 498 -1.21 -12.65 -14.72
C CYS A 498 -1.13 -11.17 -15.13
N ALA A 499 -2.27 -10.56 -15.46
CA ALA A 499 -2.33 -9.13 -15.78
C ALA A 499 -1.99 -8.30 -14.54
N GLY A 500 -0.92 -7.50 -14.62
CA GLY A 500 -0.42 -6.69 -13.50
C GLY A 500 0.75 -7.30 -12.72
N SER A 501 1.16 -8.54 -13.02
CA SER A 501 2.53 -8.97 -12.70
C SER A 501 3.45 -8.29 -13.70
N GLY A 502 4.15 -7.22 -13.31
CA GLY A 502 5.14 -6.56 -14.15
C GLY A 502 6.28 -7.54 -14.49
N ARG A 503 6.13 -8.25 -15.61
CA ARG A 503 7.20 -8.84 -16.40
C ARG A 503 7.48 -7.89 -17.56
#